data_AF-D2R2C1-F1
#
_entry.id   AF-D2R2C1-F1
#
_cell.length_a   1.000
_cell.length_b   1.000
_cell.length_c   1.000
_cell.angle_alpha   90.00
_cell.angle_beta   90.00
_cell.angle_gamma   90.00
#
_symmetry.space_group_name_H-M   'P 1'
#
loop_
_entity.id
_entity.type
_entity.pdbx_description
1 polymer ?
#
loop_
_entity_poly.entity_id
_entity_poly.type
_entity_poly.pdbx_seq_one_letter_code
_entity_poly.pdbx_strand_id
1 'polypeptide(L)'
;MVNKAHTATARRIAARYNATFSPNGPYDIVGADITIEIETSATLAEGVERLQGAQGARYIAVTNKEAIVEAMRLTAGSGIGVMDPNGEIMKQAGNG
;
A
#
# COMPACT_ATOMS: atom_id res chain seq x y z
N MET A 1 16.87 -0.18 0.23
CA MET A 1 17.15 -1.63 0.39
C MET A 1 15.84 -2.31 0.73
N VAL A 2 15.35 -3.23 -0.10
CA VAL A 2 14.08 -3.91 0.16
C VAL A 2 14.21 -4.78 1.42
N ASN A 3 13.39 -4.51 2.43
CA ASN A 3 13.39 -5.25 3.69
C ASN A 3 12.71 -6.63 3.50
N LYS A 4 13.13 -7.66 4.24
CA LYS A 4 12.46 -8.98 4.26
C LYS A 4 10.97 -8.86 4.62
N ALA A 5 10.64 -7.99 5.59
CA ALA A 5 9.26 -7.74 5.98
C ALA A 5 8.43 -7.17 4.82
N HIS A 6 9.01 -6.22 4.09
CA HIS A 6 8.43 -5.63 2.87
C HIS A 6 8.12 -6.69 1.82
N THR A 7 9.13 -7.49 1.44
CA THR A 7 8.98 -8.53 0.41
C THR A 7 7.92 -9.57 0.81
N ALA A 8 7.91 -9.99 2.08
CA ALA A 8 6.95 -10.97 2.57
C ALA A 8 5.51 -10.44 2.53
N THR A 9 5.31 -9.20 2.97
CA THR A 9 4.00 -8.52 2.91
C THR A 9 3.56 -8.31 1.47
N ALA A 10 4.45 -7.82 0.60
CA ALA A 10 4.14 -7.56 -0.80
C ALA A 10 3.68 -8.83 -1.54
N ARG A 11 4.41 -9.94 -1.38
CA ARG A 11 4.03 -11.23 -1.98
C ARG A 11 2.69 -11.74 -1.46
N ARG A 12 2.43 -11.61 -0.17
CA ARG A 12 1.16 -12.03 0.45
C ARG A 12 -0.02 -11.25 -0.12
N ILE A 13 0.10 -9.94 -0.18
CA ILE A 13 -0.95 -9.05 -0.69
C ILE A 13 -1.14 -9.26 -2.19
N ALA A 14 -0.06 -9.34 -2.97
CA ALA A 14 -0.14 -9.61 -4.41
C ALA A 14 -0.89 -10.92 -4.70
N ALA A 15 -0.61 -11.99 -3.94
CA ALA A 15 -1.34 -13.26 -4.06
C ALA A 15 -2.84 -13.13 -3.71
N ARG A 16 -3.18 -12.37 -2.65
CA ARG A 16 -4.57 -12.15 -2.22
C ARG A 16 -5.40 -11.42 -3.28
N TYR A 17 -4.78 -10.46 -3.98
CA TYR A 17 -5.45 -9.61 -4.96
C TYR A 17 -5.25 -10.05 -6.41
N ASN A 18 -4.62 -11.23 -6.65
CA ASN A 18 -4.24 -11.69 -7.98
C ASN A 18 -3.49 -10.61 -8.80
N ALA A 19 -2.59 -9.91 -8.13
CA ALA A 19 -1.83 -8.77 -8.66
C ALA A 19 -0.34 -9.10 -8.78
N THR A 20 0.41 -8.24 -9.45
CA THR A 20 1.85 -8.45 -9.67
C THR A 20 2.67 -7.63 -8.70
N PHE A 21 3.55 -8.29 -7.92
CA PHE A 21 4.58 -7.61 -7.13
C PHE A 21 5.77 -7.25 -8.02
N SER A 22 6.10 -5.95 -8.10
CA SER A 22 7.17 -5.38 -8.90
C SER A 22 8.16 -4.60 -8.02
N PRO A 23 9.15 -5.26 -7.39
CA PRO A 23 10.07 -4.62 -6.44
C PRO A 23 10.94 -3.50 -7.03
N ASN A 24 11.02 -3.40 -8.36
CA ASN A 24 11.74 -2.35 -9.09
C ASN A 24 10.80 -1.52 -9.98
N GLY A 25 9.49 -1.67 -9.79
CA GLY A 25 8.48 -0.93 -10.52
C GLY A 25 8.25 0.47 -9.95
N PRO A 26 7.38 1.27 -10.59
CA PRO A 26 6.97 2.57 -10.05
C PRO A 26 6.14 2.44 -8.76
N TYR A 27 5.54 1.27 -8.54
CA TYR A 27 4.76 0.89 -7.36
C TYR A 27 5.07 -0.56 -6.99
N ASP A 28 4.96 -0.89 -5.70
CA ASP A 28 5.22 -2.26 -5.24
C ASP A 28 4.29 -3.29 -5.87
N ILE A 29 2.98 -3.02 -5.90
CA ILE A 29 2.00 -3.96 -6.46
C ILE A 29 1.08 -3.24 -7.44
N VAL A 30 0.94 -3.82 -8.63
CA VAL A 30 0.04 -3.33 -9.67
C VAL A 30 -0.88 -4.47 -10.12
N GLY A 31 -2.18 -4.23 -10.03
CA GLY A 31 -3.24 -5.05 -10.62
C GLY A 31 -3.98 -4.26 -11.70
N ALA A 32 -5.07 -4.83 -12.22
CA ALA A 32 -5.87 -4.17 -13.28
C ALA A 32 -6.48 -2.84 -12.83
N ASP A 33 -7.09 -2.82 -11.62
CA ASP A 33 -7.79 -1.64 -11.08
C ASP A 33 -7.27 -1.20 -9.70
N ILE A 34 -6.13 -1.77 -9.26
CA ILE A 34 -5.58 -1.54 -7.93
C ILE A 34 -4.06 -1.30 -8.00
N THR A 35 -3.62 -0.26 -7.28
CA THR A 35 -2.21 0.06 -7.08
C THR A 35 -1.93 0.10 -5.58
N ILE A 36 -0.86 -0.57 -5.14
CA ILE A 36 -0.52 -0.69 -3.71
C ILE A 36 0.95 -0.38 -3.50
N GLU A 37 1.24 0.51 -2.54
CA GLU A 37 2.58 0.70 -1.96
C GLU A 37 2.66 0.00 -0.61
N ILE A 38 3.76 -0.71 -0.35
CA ILE A 38 4.01 -1.41 0.91
C ILE A 38 5.00 -0.58 1.70
N GLU A 39 4.67 -0.25 2.96
CA GLU A 39 5.51 0.67 3.71
C GLU A 39 5.80 0.24 5.14
N THR A 40 6.94 0.69 5.62
CA THR A 40 7.26 0.71 7.06
C THR A 40 6.78 2.02 7.65
N SER A 41 6.71 2.11 8.98
CA SER A 41 6.40 3.37 9.66
C SER A 41 7.31 4.54 9.24
N ALA A 42 8.55 4.25 8.84
CA ALA A 42 9.52 5.25 8.43
C ALA A 42 9.31 5.79 7.00
N THR A 43 8.61 5.04 6.15
CA THR A 43 8.50 5.30 4.71
C THR A 43 7.07 5.59 4.24
N LEU A 44 6.12 5.61 5.18
CA LEU A 44 4.69 5.88 4.92
C LEU A 44 4.45 7.18 4.13
N ALA A 45 5.08 8.29 4.53
CA ALA A 45 4.87 9.58 3.89
C ALA A 45 5.29 9.56 2.42
N GLU A 46 6.46 8.99 2.12
CA GLU A 46 6.96 8.83 0.75
C GLU A 46 6.02 7.95 -0.08
N GLY A 47 5.52 6.84 0.49
CA GLY A 47 4.55 5.98 -0.18
C GLY A 47 3.22 6.68 -0.50
N VAL A 48 2.71 7.49 0.44
CA VAL A 48 1.50 8.31 0.20
C VAL A 48 1.70 9.28 -0.95
N GLU A 49 2.85 9.97 -1.00
CA GLU A 49 3.17 10.91 -2.08
C GLU A 49 3.23 10.21 -3.44
N ARG A 50 3.89 9.04 -3.54
CA ARG A 50 3.95 8.26 -4.79
C ARG A 50 2.56 7.87 -5.29
N LEU A 51 1.66 7.47 -4.39
CA LEU A 51 0.29 7.08 -4.75
C LEU A 51 -0.57 8.22 -5.27
N GLN A 52 -0.23 9.49 -5.03
CA GLN A 52 -1.03 10.61 -5.55
C GLN A 52 -1.13 10.61 -7.09
N GLY A 53 -0.07 10.14 -7.77
CA GLY A 53 -0.03 10.01 -9.24
C GLY A 53 -0.54 8.68 -9.81
N ALA A 54 -0.91 7.72 -8.95
CA ALA A 54 -1.39 6.41 -9.39
C ALA A 54 -2.84 6.47 -9.92
N GLN A 55 -3.18 5.57 -10.83
CA GLN A 55 -4.53 5.40 -11.35
C GLN A 55 -5.28 4.28 -10.60
N GLY A 56 -6.61 4.33 -10.65
CA GLY A 56 -7.49 3.33 -10.03
C GLY A 56 -7.56 3.40 -8.51
N ALA A 57 -7.94 2.29 -7.88
CA ALA A 57 -8.02 2.19 -6.44
C ALA A 57 -6.60 2.12 -5.82
N ARG A 58 -6.30 3.07 -4.93
CA ARG A 58 -4.95 3.26 -4.39
C ARG A 58 -4.91 2.87 -2.92
N TYR A 59 -3.94 2.07 -2.54
CA TYR A 59 -3.79 1.63 -1.16
C TYR A 59 -2.35 1.75 -0.68
N ILE A 60 -2.20 2.17 0.57
CA ILE A 60 -0.96 1.96 1.31
C ILE A 60 -1.15 0.76 2.24
N ALA A 61 -0.28 -0.22 2.16
CA ALA A 61 -0.29 -1.35 3.09
C ALA A 61 0.92 -1.26 4.03
N VAL A 62 0.68 -1.45 5.31
CA VAL A 62 1.75 -1.40 6.31
C VAL A 62 2.41 -2.76 6.49
N THR A 63 3.69 -2.75 6.86
CA THR A 63 4.43 -3.98 7.20
C THR A 63 4.22 -4.45 8.64
N ASN A 64 3.68 -3.58 9.53
CA ASN A 64 3.33 -3.88 10.92
C ASN A 64 1.97 -3.25 11.28
N LYS A 65 1.24 -3.81 12.26
CA LYS A 65 -0.11 -3.32 12.59
C LYS A 65 -0.09 -2.00 13.37
N GLU A 66 0.99 -1.71 14.08
CA GLU A 66 1.16 -0.47 14.85
C GLU A 66 1.14 0.78 13.94
N ALA A 67 1.57 0.64 12.69
CA ALA A 67 1.61 1.73 11.71
C ALA A 67 0.23 2.11 11.12
N ILE A 68 -0.83 1.32 11.38
CA ILE A 68 -2.15 1.55 10.76
C ILE A 68 -2.72 2.93 11.12
N VAL A 69 -2.61 3.32 12.40
CA VAL A 69 -3.14 4.61 12.88
C VAL A 69 -2.47 5.78 12.17
N GLU A 70 -1.14 5.73 12.01
CA GLU A 70 -0.39 6.77 11.32
C GLU A 70 -0.70 6.78 9.82
N ALA A 71 -0.82 5.61 9.18
CA ALA A 71 -1.24 5.50 7.79
C ALA A 71 -2.64 6.08 7.55
N MET A 72 -3.59 5.86 8.47
CA MET A 72 -4.93 6.48 8.39
C MET A 72 -4.86 8.00 8.49
N ARG A 73 -4.02 8.54 9.38
CA ARG A 73 -3.81 9.98 9.55
C ARG A 73 -3.23 10.61 8.29
N LEU A 74 -2.16 10.03 7.73
CA LEU A 74 -1.47 10.54 6.54
C LEU A 74 -2.32 10.47 5.27
N THR A 75 -3.18 9.46 5.17
CA THR A 75 -4.05 9.29 3.99
C THR A 75 -5.39 10.02 4.15
N ALA A 76 -5.67 10.69 5.26
CA ALA A 76 -6.93 11.39 5.48
C ALA A 76 -7.19 12.43 4.36
N GLY A 77 -8.39 12.41 3.78
CA GLY A 77 -8.76 13.32 2.68
C GLY A 77 -8.10 13.06 1.31
N SER A 78 -7.12 12.16 1.22
CA SER A 78 -6.38 11.89 -0.04
C SER A 78 -7.09 10.96 -1.03
N GLY A 79 -8.15 10.25 -0.60
CA GLY A 79 -8.75 9.16 -1.36
C GLY A 79 -7.92 7.86 -1.39
N ILE A 80 -6.74 7.82 -0.77
CA ILE A 80 -5.92 6.60 -0.63
C ILE A 80 -6.47 5.74 0.52
N GLY A 81 -6.69 4.45 0.25
CA GLY A 81 -7.08 3.46 1.25
C GLY A 81 -5.89 2.94 2.07
N VAL A 82 -6.18 2.25 3.17
CA VAL A 82 -5.17 1.65 4.05
C VAL A 82 -5.43 0.16 4.19
N MET A 83 -4.38 -0.64 4.07
CA MET A 83 -4.41 -2.08 4.32
C MET A 83 -3.51 -2.47 5.50
N ASP A 84 -3.89 -3.51 6.22
CA ASP A 84 -3.03 -4.18 7.20
C ASP A 84 -1.96 -5.05 6.50
N PRO A 85 -1.02 -5.67 7.24
CA PRO A 85 0.02 -6.53 6.65
C PRO A 85 -0.49 -7.80 5.95
N ASN A 86 -1.75 -8.16 6.14
CA ASN A 86 -2.40 -9.30 5.49
C ASN A 86 -3.18 -8.89 4.23
N GLY A 87 -3.24 -7.59 3.92
CA GLY A 87 -4.06 -7.06 2.83
C GLY A 87 -5.54 -6.99 3.22
N GLU A 88 -5.87 -6.88 4.50
CA GLU A 88 -7.22 -6.52 4.92
C GLU A 88 -7.39 -5.00 4.83
N ILE A 89 -8.49 -4.56 4.24
CA ILE A 89 -8.76 -3.13 4.06
C ILE A 89 -9.24 -2.54 5.39
N MET A 90 -8.41 -1.69 5.98
CA MET A 90 -8.71 -0.95 7.21
C MET A 90 -9.40 0.38 6.92
N LYS A 91 -9.15 0.95 5.74
CA LYS A 91 -9.80 2.15 5.21
C LYS A 91 -9.99 1.99 3.71
N GLN A 92 -11.22 2.12 3.23
CA GLN A 92 -11.53 2.04 1.81
C GLN A 92 -10.85 3.16 1.02
N ALA A 93 -10.39 2.86 -0.19
CA ALA A 93 -10.00 3.90 -1.14
C ALA A 93 -11.23 4.67 -1.59
N GLY A 94 -11.07 5.97 -1.81
CA GLY A 94 -12.09 6.78 -2.47
C GLY A 94 -12.16 6.46 -3.96
N ASN A 95 -13.34 6.60 -4.55
CA ASN A 95 -13.51 6.62 -6.00
C ASN A 95 -12.92 7.95 -6.51
N GLY A 96 -11.61 7.97 -6.72
CA GLY A 96 -10.92 9.09 -7.35
C GLY A 96 -11.24 9.18 -8.83
#